data_AF-A0A3A3H7S8-F1
#
_entry.id   AF-A0A3A3H7S8-F1
#
_cell.length_a   1.000
_cell.length_b   1.000
_cell.length_c   1.000
_cell.angle_alpha   90.00
_cell.angle_beta   90.00
_cell.angle_gamma   90.00
#
_symmetry.space_group_name_H-M   'P 1'
#
loop_
_entity.id
_entity.type
_entity.pdbx_description
1 polymer ?
#
loop_
_entity_poly.entity_id
_entity_poly.type
_entity_poly.pdbx_seq_one_letter_code
_entity_poly.pdbx_strand_id
1 'polypeptide(L)'
;MTVSDTAVDEPEYDGAERKWRRRALWMLLVLVPATLGVSAYSQVVDYLTLNDLVAREAEPLKDVHFGGSDWRLDNMQTMKDTSSLRIPPDSAPVFVDFTVRIGDANLEQAWLGCKISLVDAAGRSWLPSYVSNSRVDDMATCNSTVFSGAKTGDTVKIRETFVIPKEALATVVPTVGLGSERPYYLRFKRS
;
A
#
# COMPACT_ATOMS: atom_id res chain seq x y z
N MET A 1 12.28 -92.14 5.26
CA MET A 1 12.22 -90.87 4.51
C MET A 1 11.70 -89.82 5.46
N THR A 2 12.59 -89.05 6.09
CA THR A 2 12.24 -87.96 7.01
C THR A 2 12.30 -86.65 6.24
N VAL A 3 11.16 -85.97 6.15
CA VAL A 3 11.03 -84.62 5.59
C VAL A 3 11.67 -83.67 6.59
N SER A 4 12.74 -82.97 6.17
CA SER A 4 13.29 -81.84 6.92
C SER A 4 12.37 -80.63 6.74
N ASP A 5 11.75 -80.19 7.82
CA ASP A 5 11.18 -78.85 7.94
C ASP A 5 12.32 -77.82 7.80
N THR A 6 12.34 -77.10 6.69
CA THR A 6 13.09 -75.86 6.58
C THR A 6 12.26 -74.78 7.24
N ALA A 7 12.69 -74.33 8.43
CA ALA A 7 12.22 -73.09 9.02
C ALA A 7 12.46 -71.96 8.02
N VAL A 8 11.37 -71.37 7.53
CA VAL A 8 11.40 -70.16 6.72
C VAL A 8 11.77 -69.03 7.68
N ASP A 9 13.00 -68.53 7.58
CA ASP A 9 13.42 -67.28 8.20
C ASP A 9 12.59 -66.16 7.56
N GLU A 10 11.59 -65.64 8.28
CA GLU A 10 10.86 -64.46 7.84
C GLU A 10 11.82 -63.26 7.86
N PRO A 11 11.99 -62.54 6.74
CA PRO A 11 12.99 -61.50 6.66
C PRO A 11 12.69 -60.38 7.65
N GLU A 12 13.73 -59.93 8.35
CA GLU A 12 13.81 -58.83 9.32
C GLU A 12 13.52 -57.44 8.69
N TYR A 13 12.59 -57.37 7.74
CA TYR A 13 12.30 -56.20 6.90
C TYR A 13 11.23 -55.26 7.52
N ASP A 14 10.26 -55.79 8.27
CA ASP A 14 9.10 -55.02 8.79
C ASP A 14 9.53 -53.95 9.83
N GLY A 15 10.53 -54.26 10.66
CA GLY A 15 11.05 -53.33 11.67
C GLY A 15 11.83 -52.14 11.09
N ALA A 16 12.61 -52.38 10.03
CA ALA A 16 13.36 -51.35 9.33
C ALA A 16 12.43 -50.44 8.51
N GLU A 17 11.46 -51.03 7.81
CA GLU A 17 10.48 -50.29 7.02
C GLU A 17 9.62 -49.37 7.89
N ARG A 18 9.11 -49.85 9.05
CA ARG A 18 8.35 -49.02 9.99
C ARG A 18 9.16 -47.87 10.61
N LYS A 19 10.47 -48.04 10.79
CA LYS A 19 11.37 -46.96 11.27
C LYS A 19 11.55 -45.90 10.18
N TRP A 20 11.76 -46.31 8.93
CA TRP A 20 11.88 -45.40 7.80
C TRP A 20 10.57 -44.65 7.49
N ARG A 21 9.43 -45.33 7.52
CA ARG A 21 8.10 -44.70 7.36
C ARG A 21 7.84 -43.62 8.43
N ARG A 22 8.17 -43.89 9.70
CA ARG A 22 8.04 -42.88 10.78
C ARG A 22 8.96 -41.69 10.57
N ARG A 23 10.22 -41.91 10.17
CA ARG A 23 11.15 -40.82 9.86
C ARG A 23 10.65 -39.96 8.71
N ALA A 24 10.11 -40.58 7.66
CA ALA A 24 9.52 -39.88 6.52
C ALA A 24 8.30 -39.05 6.95
N LEU A 25 7.42 -39.59 7.80
CA LEU A 25 6.27 -38.85 8.34
C LEU A 25 6.70 -37.65 9.21
N TRP A 26 7.72 -37.82 10.05
CA TRP A 26 8.28 -36.71 10.83
C TRP A 26 8.94 -35.65 9.94
N MET A 27 9.68 -36.06 8.91
CA MET A 27 10.22 -35.13 7.94
C MET A 27 9.11 -34.37 7.22
N LEU A 28 8.00 -35.04 6.86
CA LEU A 28 6.86 -34.39 6.23
C LEU A 28 6.25 -33.30 7.12
N LEU A 29 6.07 -33.59 8.42
CA LEU A 29 5.57 -32.63 9.39
C LEU A 29 6.48 -31.40 9.58
N VAL A 30 7.76 -31.52 9.27
CA VAL A 30 8.71 -30.39 9.32
C VAL A 30 8.78 -29.67 7.98
N LEU A 31 8.88 -30.42 6.88
CA LEU A 31 9.07 -29.88 5.54
C LEU A 31 7.83 -29.13 5.04
N VAL A 32 6.62 -29.62 5.34
CA VAL A 32 5.40 -28.95 4.88
C VAL A 32 5.26 -27.55 5.49
N PRO A 33 5.33 -27.35 6.82
CA PRO A 33 5.31 -26.01 7.39
C PRO A 33 6.49 -25.14 6.97
N ALA A 34 7.70 -25.72 6.82
CA ALA A 34 8.88 -24.96 6.41
C ALA A 34 8.72 -24.41 4.97
N THR A 35 8.27 -25.23 4.04
CA THR A 35 8.02 -24.81 2.65
C THR A 35 6.90 -23.78 2.57
N LEU A 36 5.80 -23.99 3.31
CA LEU A 36 4.72 -23.01 3.42
C LEU A 36 5.23 -21.69 4.01
N GLY A 37 6.01 -21.73 5.09
CA GLY A 37 6.58 -20.55 5.73
C GLY A 37 7.46 -19.74 4.78
N VAL A 38 8.34 -20.41 4.02
CA VAL A 38 9.19 -19.73 3.01
C VAL A 38 8.34 -19.11 1.89
N SER A 39 7.35 -19.83 1.38
CA SER A 39 6.47 -19.33 0.30
C SER A 39 5.51 -18.22 0.73
N ALA A 40 5.06 -18.25 1.99
CA ALA A 40 4.20 -17.24 2.56
C ALA A 40 4.99 -16.00 2.96
N TYR A 41 6.25 -16.16 3.37
CA TYR A 41 7.10 -15.05 3.78
C TYR A 41 7.27 -14.02 2.66
N SER A 42 7.62 -14.45 1.45
CA SER A 42 7.75 -13.51 0.32
C SER A 42 6.43 -12.80 0.02
N GLN A 43 5.31 -13.52 0.05
CA GLN A 43 3.99 -12.92 -0.19
C GLN A 43 3.61 -11.90 0.88
N VAL A 44 3.93 -12.17 2.15
CA VAL A 44 3.70 -11.22 3.25
C VAL A 44 4.59 -9.99 3.09
N VAL A 45 5.87 -10.18 2.76
CA VAL A 45 6.80 -9.06 2.52
C VAL A 45 6.35 -8.21 1.33
N ASP A 46 5.97 -8.84 0.23
CA ASP A 46 5.43 -8.15 -0.96
C ASP A 46 4.15 -7.40 -0.60
N TYR A 47 3.25 -8.02 0.15
CA TYR A 47 2.03 -7.37 0.61
C TYR A 47 2.33 -6.13 1.47
N LEU A 48 3.27 -6.22 2.42
CA LEU A 48 3.65 -5.08 3.26
C LEU A 48 4.34 -3.96 2.45
N THR A 49 5.21 -4.31 1.50
CA THR A 49 5.98 -3.34 0.71
C THR A 49 5.14 -2.67 -0.39
N LEU A 50 4.02 -3.26 -0.79
CA LEU A 50 3.14 -2.72 -1.84
C LEU A 50 1.90 -2.00 -1.30
N ASN A 51 1.58 -2.12 -0.01
CA ASN A 51 0.35 -1.58 0.57
C ASN A 51 0.60 -0.57 1.69
N ASP A 52 -0.29 0.41 1.73
CA ASP A 52 -0.38 1.42 2.79
C ASP A 52 -1.25 0.86 3.91
N LEU A 53 -0.64 0.40 5.01
CA LEU A 53 -1.31 -0.38 6.06
C LEU A 53 -1.31 0.30 7.43
N VAL A 54 -0.28 1.09 7.73
CA VAL A 54 -0.09 1.69 9.06
C VAL A 54 -0.18 3.20 8.98
N ALA A 55 -1.28 3.76 9.49
CA ALA A 55 -1.51 5.20 9.50
C ALA A 55 -0.55 5.92 10.45
N ARG A 56 0.05 7.01 9.96
CA ARG A 56 0.70 8.05 10.76
C ARG A 56 -0.16 9.31 10.67
N GLU A 57 -0.69 9.74 11.81
CA GLU A 57 -1.55 10.92 11.85
C GLU A 57 -0.74 12.19 11.60
N ALA A 58 -1.26 13.04 10.72
CA ALA A 58 -0.72 14.36 10.41
C ALA A 58 -1.80 15.42 10.62
N GLU A 59 -1.36 16.62 11.01
CA GLU A 59 -2.28 17.76 11.18
C GLU A 59 -2.25 18.65 9.93
N PRO A 60 -3.41 19.16 9.47
CA PRO A 60 -3.46 20.18 8.44
C PRO A 60 -2.60 21.40 8.79
N LEU A 61 -2.08 22.09 7.78
CA LEU A 61 -1.29 23.32 7.91
C LEU A 61 0.01 23.18 8.72
N LYS A 62 0.42 21.96 9.09
CA LYS A 62 1.70 21.66 9.72
C LYS A 62 2.57 20.82 8.80
N ASP A 63 3.85 21.14 8.76
CA ASP A 63 4.84 20.35 8.03
C ASP A 63 5.05 19.01 8.75
N VAL A 64 5.02 17.91 7.99
CA VAL A 64 5.34 16.56 8.46
C VAL A 64 6.38 15.92 7.54
N HIS A 65 7.45 15.38 8.13
CA HIS A 65 8.50 14.73 7.36
C HIS A 65 8.06 13.33 6.91
N PHE A 66 8.11 13.07 5.61
CA PHE A 66 7.69 11.81 5.02
C PHE A 66 8.29 11.61 3.61
N GLY A 67 8.90 10.44 3.36
CA GLY A 67 9.53 10.12 2.08
C GLY A 67 10.66 11.08 1.73
N GLY A 68 11.48 11.44 2.72
CA GLY A 68 12.61 12.35 2.55
C GLY A 68 12.22 13.80 2.26
N SER A 69 10.96 14.19 2.42
CA SER A 69 10.47 15.54 2.16
C SER A 69 9.48 16.00 3.22
N ASP A 70 9.27 17.31 3.34
CA ASP A 70 8.32 17.87 4.30
C ASP A 70 7.01 18.18 3.60
N TRP A 71 5.96 17.47 3.97
CA TRP A 71 4.62 17.57 3.43
C TRP A 71 3.74 18.45 4.30
N ARG A 72 2.92 19.29 3.69
CA ARG A 72 1.87 20.04 4.37
C ARG A 72 0.59 20.00 3.57
N LEU A 73 -0.51 19.59 4.21
CA LEU A 73 -1.84 19.78 3.66
C LEU A 73 -2.24 21.23 3.83
N ASP A 74 -2.33 21.97 2.73
CA ASP A 74 -2.71 23.38 2.75
C ASP A 74 -4.22 23.56 2.73
N ASN A 75 -4.91 22.78 1.90
CA ASN A 75 -6.35 22.96 1.71
C ASN A 75 -7.03 21.68 1.21
N MET A 76 -8.28 21.49 1.61
CA MET A 76 -9.17 20.47 1.09
C MET A 76 -10.55 21.09 0.87
N GLN A 77 -10.97 21.19 -0.39
CA GLN A 77 -12.11 22.00 -0.76
C GLN A 77 -12.97 21.34 -1.84
N THR A 78 -14.27 21.61 -1.79
CA THR A 78 -15.24 21.23 -2.82
C THR A 78 -15.75 22.48 -3.53
N MET A 79 -16.04 22.37 -4.82
CA MET A 79 -16.75 23.44 -5.52
C MET A 79 -18.24 23.39 -5.20
N LYS A 80 -18.83 24.57 -4.94
CA LYS A 80 -20.28 24.72 -4.73
C LYS A 80 -21.05 24.64 -6.06
N ASP A 81 -20.50 25.26 -7.10
CA ASP A 81 -21.03 25.16 -8.45
C ASP A 81 -20.25 24.10 -9.23
N THR A 82 -20.97 23.06 -9.64
CA THR A 82 -20.44 21.93 -10.41
C THR A 82 -21.12 21.83 -11.78
N SER A 83 -21.98 22.80 -12.13
CA SER A 83 -22.79 22.78 -13.36
C SER A 83 -21.94 22.79 -14.64
N SER A 84 -20.74 23.37 -14.58
CA SER A 84 -19.76 23.38 -15.65
C SER A 84 -18.90 22.12 -15.73
N LEU A 85 -19.00 21.22 -14.75
CA LEU A 85 -18.18 20.02 -14.64
C LEU A 85 -18.97 18.78 -15.07
N ARG A 86 -18.35 17.95 -15.89
CA ARG A 86 -18.93 16.67 -16.31
C ARG A 86 -18.65 15.60 -15.24
N ILE A 87 -19.47 15.59 -14.19
CA ILE A 87 -19.39 14.59 -13.10
C ILE A 87 -20.71 13.81 -12.97
N PRO A 88 -20.69 12.57 -12.42
CA PRO A 88 -21.92 11.80 -12.19
C PRO A 88 -22.91 12.51 -11.27
N PRO A 89 -24.22 12.17 -11.35
CA PRO A 89 -25.20 12.67 -10.40
C PRO A 89 -24.81 12.27 -8.96
N ASP A 90 -25.22 13.08 -7.98
CA ASP A 90 -24.93 12.90 -6.55
C ASP A 90 -23.44 12.78 -6.18
N SER A 91 -22.57 13.23 -7.06
CA SER A 91 -21.13 13.33 -6.81
C SER A 91 -20.71 14.78 -6.59
N ALA A 92 -19.54 14.96 -5.97
CA ALA A 92 -18.91 16.25 -5.77
C ALA A 92 -17.41 16.16 -6.05
N PRO A 93 -16.82 17.20 -6.68
CA PRO A 93 -15.39 17.27 -6.89
C PRO A 93 -14.70 17.74 -5.61
N VAL A 94 -13.63 17.07 -5.21
CA VAL A 94 -12.79 17.47 -4.09
C VAL A 94 -11.38 17.75 -4.60
N PHE A 95 -10.85 18.89 -4.20
CA PHE A 95 -9.47 19.33 -4.48
C PHE A 95 -8.68 19.25 -3.19
N VAL A 96 -7.54 18.56 -3.25
CA VAL A 96 -6.63 18.42 -2.11
C VAL A 96 -5.29 19.03 -2.51
N ASP A 97 -4.91 20.08 -1.80
CA ASP A 97 -3.73 20.88 -2.09
C ASP A 97 -2.66 20.62 -1.03
N PHE A 98 -1.48 20.27 -1.50
CA PHE A 98 -0.29 20.09 -0.68
C PHE A 98 0.81 21.06 -1.10
N THR A 99 1.55 21.56 -0.12
CA THR A 99 2.88 22.11 -0.34
C THR A 99 3.89 21.08 0.16
N VAL A 100 4.89 20.79 -0.67
CA VAL A 100 5.97 19.87 -0.32
C VAL A 100 7.32 20.54 -0.49
N ARG A 101 8.14 20.55 0.57
CA ARG A 101 9.54 20.97 0.51
C ARG A 101 10.41 19.75 0.31
N ILE A 102 11.13 19.71 -0.80
CA ILE A 102 11.95 18.57 -1.20
C ILE A 102 13.20 18.52 -0.33
N GLY A 103 13.37 17.43 0.43
CA GLY A 103 14.58 17.18 1.21
C GLY A 103 15.57 16.31 0.44
N ASP A 104 15.13 15.13 0.01
CA ASP A 104 15.88 14.22 -0.85
C ASP A 104 15.51 14.44 -2.32
N ALA A 105 16.51 14.69 -3.17
CA ALA A 105 16.33 14.90 -4.60
C ALA A 105 16.08 13.59 -5.39
N ASN A 106 16.29 12.42 -4.79
CA ASN A 106 16.04 11.13 -5.43
C ASN A 106 14.55 10.72 -5.34
N LEU A 107 13.68 11.56 -5.90
CA LEU A 107 12.23 11.38 -5.84
C LEU A 107 11.76 10.11 -6.55
N GLU A 108 12.44 9.70 -7.62
CA GLU A 108 12.12 8.46 -8.34
C GLU A 108 12.23 7.22 -7.45
N GLN A 109 13.20 7.20 -6.54
CA GLN A 109 13.34 6.11 -5.57
C GLN A 109 12.43 6.31 -4.36
N ALA A 110 12.37 7.54 -3.81
CA ALA A 110 11.65 7.80 -2.57
C ALA A 110 10.13 7.70 -2.77
N TRP A 111 9.62 8.26 -3.86
CA TRP A 111 8.18 8.45 -4.08
C TRP A 111 7.61 7.49 -5.13
N LEU A 112 8.34 6.44 -5.51
CA LEU A 112 7.86 5.46 -6.48
C LEU A 112 6.49 4.91 -6.06
N GLY A 113 5.53 4.97 -6.97
CA GLY A 113 4.15 4.58 -6.66
C GLY A 113 3.45 5.51 -5.68
N CYS A 114 3.77 6.82 -5.71
CA CYS A 114 3.08 7.81 -4.91
C CYS A 114 1.57 7.69 -5.08
N LYS A 115 0.89 7.62 -3.94
CA LYS A 115 -0.55 7.45 -3.88
C LYS A 115 -1.12 8.45 -2.90
N ILE A 116 -1.82 9.44 -3.45
CA ILE A 116 -2.70 10.30 -2.67
C ILE A 116 -4.11 9.75 -2.85
N SER A 117 -4.85 9.61 -1.76
CA SER A 117 -6.22 9.09 -1.79
C SER A 117 -7.11 9.82 -0.80
N LEU A 118 -8.42 9.73 -1.01
CA LEU A 118 -9.39 10.07 0.02
C LEU A 118 -9.89 8.78 0.65
N VAL A 119 -10.00 8.75 1.98
CA VAL A 119 -10.52 7.60 2.72
C VAL A 119 -11.62 8.08 3.67
N ASP A 120 -12.77 7.40 3.69
CA ASP A 120 -13.85 7.72 4.63
C ASP A 120 -13.76 6.91 5.94
N ALA A 121 -14.65 7.20 6.88
CA ALA A 121 -14.73 6.50 8.16
C ALA A 121 -15.08 5.01 8.03
N ALA A 122 -15.66 4.58 6.90
CA ALA A 122 -15.99 3.19 6.60
C ALA A 122 -14.82 2.45 5.92
N GLY A 123 -13.71 3.14 5.64
CA GLY A 123 -12.54 2.57 4.96
C GLY A 123 -12.68 2.50 3.44
N ARG A 124 -13.73 3.10 2.85
CA ARG A 124 -13.81 3.25 1.39
C ARG A 124 -12.75 4.24 0.96
N SER A 125 -12.08 3.94 -0.14
CA SER A 125 -11.02 4.79 -0.69
C SER A 125 -11.33 5.22 -2.12
N TRP A 126 -10.95 6.45 -2.45
CA TRP A 126 -11.06 7.02 -3.78
C TRP A 126 -9.68 7.45 -4.25
N LEU A 127 -9.35 7.07 -5.48
CA LEU A 127 -8.16 7.52 -6.19
C LEU A 127 -8.43 8.85 -6.90
N PRO A 128 -7.38 9.62 -7.23
CA PRO A 128 -7.54 10.84 -8.00
C PRO A 128 -8.21 10.54 -9.34
N SER A 129 -9.14 11.41 -9.73
CA SER A 129 -9.84 11.37 -11.01
C SER A 129 -9.54 12.65 -11.79
N TYR A 130 -9.53 12.52 -13.11
CA TYR A 130 -9.49 13.69 -13.97
C TYR A 130 -10.87 14.36 -14.01
N VAL A 131 -10.90 15.67 -13.77
CA VAL A 131 -12.07 16.52 -14.02
C VAL A 131 -11.63 17.58 -15.03
N SER A 132 -12.36 17.71 -16.13
CA SER A 132 -12.06 18.72 -17.16
C SER A 132 -12.12 20.13 -16.56
N ASN A 133 -11.18 21.00 -16.96
CA ASN A 133 -11.08 22.39 -16.51
C ASN A 133 -10.81 22.59 -15.00
N SER A 134 -10.32 21.56 -14.31
CA SER A 134 -10.01 21.64 -12.88
C SER A 134 -8.52 21.83 -12.56
N ARG A 135 -7.65 21.75 -13.58
CA ARG A 135 -6.20 21.97 -13.43
C ARG A 135 -5.90 23.45 -13.31
N VAL A 136 -4.95 23.75 -12.42
CA VAL A 136 -4.31 25.06 -12.32
C VAL A 136 -2.88 24.86 -12.80
N ASP A 137 -2.42 25.73 -13.69
CA ASP A 137 -1.16 25.55 -14.43
C ASP A 137 0.09 25.48 -13.52
N ASP A 138 0.02 25.97 -12.28
CA ASP A 138 1.13 25.98 -11.32
C ASP A 138 1.14 24.78 -10.34
N MET A 139 0.25 23.80 -10.51
CA MET A 139 0.14 22.66 -9.58
C MET A 139 0.44 21.33 -10.26
N ALA A 140 1.41 20.60 -9.70
CA ALA A 140 1.74 19.25 -10.12
C ALA A 140 0.76 18.23 -9.52
N THR A 141 0.72 17.02 -10.11
CA THR A 141 0.18 15.83 -9.44
C THR A 141 1.30 15.10 -8.72
N CYS A 142 0.99 14.23 -7.76
CA CYS A 142 2.04 13.52 -7.04
C CYS A 142 2.91 12.69 -8.00
N ASN A 143 2.28 11.97 -8.92
CA ASN A 143 2.99 11.15 -9.91
C ASN A 143 3.85 11.97 -10.87
N SER A 144 3.41 13.17 -11.26
CA SER A 144 4.26 14.04 -12.09
C SER A 144 5.44 14.62 -11.31
N THR A 145 5.29 14.85 -10.00
CA THR A 145 6.38 15.37 -9.15
C THR A 145 7.55 14.39 -9.07
N VAL A 146 7.27 13.08 -9.04
CA VAL A 146 8.30 12.02 -9.04
C VAL A 146 9.31 12.20 -10.18
N PHE A 147 8.85 12.61 -11.36
CA PHE A 147 9.66 12.79 -12.56
C PHE A 147 9.92 14.26 -12.93
N SER A 148 9.69 15.18 -12.00
CA SER A 148 9.80 16.62 -12.25
C SER A 148 11.24 17.14 -12.37
N GLY A 149 12.21 16.39 -11.85
CA GLY A 149 13.59 16.86 -11.70
C GLY A 149 13.78 17.89 -10.58
N ALA A 150 12.83 18.01 -9.66
CA ALA A 150 12.94 18.86 -8.49
C ALA A 150 14.16 18.51 -7.62
N LYS A 151 14.79 19.53 -7.05
CA LYS A 151 16.03 19.43 -6.29
C LYS A 151 15.77 19.63 -4.80
N THR A 152 16.70 19.19 -3.96
CA THR A 152 16.70 19.50 -2.53
C THR A 152 16.57 21.01 -2.29
N GLY A 153 15.64 21.39 -1.43
CA GLY A 153 15.28 22.76 -1.10
C GLY A 153 14.12 23.32 -1.93
N ASP A 154 13.77 22.69 -3.06
CA ASP A 154 12.65 23.14 -3.88
C ASP A 154 11.33 23.00 -3.13
N THR A 155 10.39 23.89 -3.44
CA THR A 155 9.02 23.81 -2.93
C THR A 155 8.09 23.54 -4.10
N VAL A 156 7.38 22.42 -4.04
CA VAL A 156 6.44 21.97 -5.07
C VAL A 156 5.03 22.04 -4.51
N LYS A 157 4.11 22.61 -5.30
CA LYS A 157 2.68 22.56 -5.01
C LYS A 157 2.06 21.37 -5.74
N ILE A 158 1.36 20.52 -5.00
CA ILE A 158 0.68 19.35 -5.53
C ILE A 158 -0.82 19.55 -5.35
N ARG A 159 -1.60 19.30 -6.41
CA ARG A 159 -3.05 19.21 -6.34
C ARG A 159 -3.52 17.88 -6.90
N GLU A 160 -4.32 17.19 -6.10
CA GLU A 160 -5.06 16.02 -6.54
C GLU A 160 -6.56 16.33 -6.59
N THR A 161 -7.21 15.86 -7.63
CA THR A 161 -8.65 16.05 -7.84
C THR A 161 -9.35 14.71 -7.67
N PHE A 162 -10.48 14.71 -6.97
CA PHE A 162 -11.29 13.52 -6.72
C PHE A 162 -12.73 13.80 -7.11
N VAL A 163 -13.47 12.75 -7.46
CA VAL A 163 -14.92 12.80 -7.60
C VAL A 163 -15.47 11.75 -6.66
N ILE A 164 -16.18 12.19 -5.63
CA ILE A 164 -16.71 11.30 -4.59
C ILE A 164 -18.22 11.50 -4.44
N PRO A 165 -18.95 10.50 -3.93
CA PRO A 165 -20.34 10.66 -3.56
C PRO A 165 -20.53 11.74 -2.49
N LYS A 166 -21.60 12.54 -2.57
CA LYS A 166 -21.85 13.66 -1.65
C LYS A 166 -21.96 13.23 -0.20
N GLU A 167 -22.47 12.04 0.07
CA GLU A 167 -22.58 11.49 1.42
C GLU A 167 -21.21 11.21 2.06
N ALA A 168 -20.17 10.98 1.26
CA ALA A 168 -18.82 10.73 1.76
C ALA A 168 -18.08 12.02 2.13
N LEU A 169 -18.49 13.19 1.60
CA LEU A 169 -17.81 14.48 1.79
C LEU A 169 -17.60 14.84 3.26
N ALA A 170 -18.52 14.45 4.15
CA ALA A 170 -18.47 14.80 5.56
C ALA A 170 -17.38 14.05 6.34
N THR A 171 -16.98 12.87 5.86
CA THR A 171 -16.11 11.95 6.61
C THR A 171 -14.78 11.65 5.94
N VAL A 172 -14.63 11.98 4.66
CA VAL A 172 -13.36 11.73 3.96
C VAL A 172 -12.21 12.55 4.54
N VAL A 173 -11.05 11.92 4.57
CA VAL A 173 -9.75 12.52 4.90
C VAL A 173 -8.72 12.18 3.83
N PRO A 174 -7.76 13.07 3.54
CA PRO A 174 -6.71 12.79 2.57
C PRO A 174 -5.59 11.96 3.20
N THR A 175 -5.05 11.05 2.41
CA THR A 175 -3.94 10.17 2.77
C THR A 175 -2.83 10.25 1.74
N VAL A 176 -1.58 10.11 2.17
CA VAL A 176 -0.39 10.09 1.29
C VAL A 176 0.42 8.84 1.59
N GLY A 177 0.59 7.98 0.59
CA GLY A 177 1.47 6.82 0.60
C GLY A 177 2.62 6.99 -0.39
N LEU A 178 3.83 6.66 0.03
CA LEU A 178 5.05 6.74 -0.77
C LEU A 178 5.79 5.41 -0.72
N GLY A 179 6.39 4.99 -1.84
CA GLY A 179 7.08 3.70 -1.95
C GLY A 179 8.12 3.47 -0.86
N SER A 180 8.93 4.47 -0.53
CA SER A 180 9.98 4.35 0.49
C SER A 180 9.46 4.27 1.93
N GLU A 181 8.21 4.66 2.17
CA GLU A 181 7.63 4.71 3.51
C GLU A 181 6.71 3.53 3.81
N ARG A 182 6.34 2.74 2.80
CA ARG A 182 5.50 1.55 3.00
C ARG A 182 6.14 0.59 4.01
N PRO A 183 5.33 0.00 4.92
CA PRO A 183 3.86 -0.03 4.91
C PRO A 183 3.17 1.20 5.57
N TYR A 184 3.93 2.23 5.96
CA TYR A 184 3.38 3.42 6.59
C TYR A 184 2.83 4.40 5.57
N TYR A 185 1.80 5.15 5.96
CA TYR A 185 1.23 6.23 5.17
C TYR A 185 0.79 7.38 6.06
N LEU A 186 0.76 8.60 5.53
CA LEU A 186 0.20 9.75 6.23
C LEU A 186 -1.32 9.74 6.11
N ARG A 187 -2.01 9.96 7.23
CA ARG A 187 -3.44 10.26 7.29
C ARG A 187 -3.61 11.64 7.91
N PHE A 188 -4.12 12.58 7.12
CA PHE A 188 -4.35 13.93 7.62
C PHE A 188 -5.68 14.00 8.35
N LYS A 189 -5.71 14.68 9.49
CA LYS A 189 -6.98 15.03 10.13
C LYS A 189 -7.74 16.00 9.22
N ARG A 190 -9.06 16.04 9.37
CA ARG A 190 -9.88 17.07 8.73
C ARG A 190 -9.60 18.42 9.39
N SER A 191 -9.43 19.47 8.59
CA SER A 191 -9.36 20.88 9.04
C SER A 191 -10.76 21.47 9.23
#